data_AF-A0A3A4NU47-F1
#
_entry.id   AF-A0A3A4NU47-F1
#
_cell.length_a   1.000
_cell.length_b   1.000
_cell.length_c   1.000
_cell.angle_alpha   90.00
_cell.angle_beta   90.00
_cell.angle_gamma   90.00
#
_symmetry.space_group_name_H-M   'P 1'
#
loop_
_entity.id
_entity.type
_entity.pdbx_description
1 polymer ?
#
loop_
_entity_poly.entity_id
_entity_poly.type
_entity_poly.pdbx_seq_one_letter_code
_entity_poly.pdbx_strand_id
1 'polypeptide(L)'
;MTSSVSPFKTDLIVHAVCFLMQFLFLLPGGLAQGGPTPPFVYPFFLILAAITLVRQWESVSVYGTRLILIPCVFSIFLYGFCLINELGGTFWAFYTPRWFPTAVRIVWMQAGLLLIHPRVFIPVHHFLSRFFEQIYEKGYFHRKLPLTLLIIGLLMWLLRSQNISPDGYDWLKHSIFEKNWVRYLREPLGTFVLRLWVLGGIRMFHWDPYISITILGFVCGFIATWFLYGVFQFCMANVHAGYGFALLLSSAGYTQIFVGNIEIYALLQLGLAVFLFAAIRYLRGDSPAWLPGAMFGVLFCLHLSAGWWLPALFLLPYIKTLIVPASTRPIRDLSLLLVSCIAPAFAFGVFVLQYGYGGNIDAMWEHFWSDEVMNVGTDAAMFHAPETFLTPHYYMNMLNEYFYMMPAAFPLLLVLVPAFRRTHRALPHHCWLLVLAGFYLVYTIVWRPDRSFPADWDIFSGLTIPSILLLGVYISHLRLPENAIRFILYQTVVFSGLFLLLQLLRNHFKISDWPLFI
;
A
#
# COMPACT_ATOMS: atom_id res chain seq x y z
N MET A 1 33.88 -15.25 -39.66
CA MET A 1 32.66 -15.22 -38.81
C MET A 1 32.99 -14.41 -37.56
N THR A 2 32.81 -13.10 -37.61
CA THR A 2 33.01 -12.22 -36.45
C THR A 2 31.85 -12.48 -35.49
N SER A 3 32.15 -12.95 -34.27
CA SER A 3 31.13 -13.13 -33.24
C SER A 3 30.54 -11.77 -32.90
N SER A 4 29.35 -11.46 -33.41
CA SER A 4 28.65 -10.24 -33.01
C SER A 4 28.36 -10.34 -31.52
N VAL A 5 29.02 -9.52 -30.71
CA VAL A 5 28.77 -9.45 -29.27
C VAL A 5 27.29 -9.14 -29.10
N SER A 6 26.56 -9.99 -28.36
CA SER A 6 25.14 -9.76 -28.07
C SER A 6 25.00 -8.37 -27.46
N PRO A 7 24.12 -7.49 -27.97
CA PRO A 7 24.04 -6.12 -27.46
C PRO A 7 23.68 -6.08 -25.97
N PHE A 8 23.09 -7.15 -25.42
CA PHE A 8 22.86 -7.28 -23.98
C PHE A 8 24.16 -7.34 -23.17
N LYS A 9 25.18 -8.07 -23.64
CA LYS A 9 26.49 -8.13 -22.98
C LYS A 9 27.14 -6.76 -22.97
N THR A 10 27.04 -6.03 -24.09
CA THR A 10 27.53 -4.65 -24.19
C THR A 10 26.82 -3.75 -23.18
N ASP A 11 25.49 -3.79 -23.11
CA ASP A 11 24.71 -2.97 -22.17
C ASP A 11 25.11 -3.27 -20.71
N LEU A 12 25.29 -4.56 -20.34
CA LEU A 12 25.75 -4.95 -19.01
C LEU A 12 27.17 -4.45 -18.68
N ILE A 13 28.08 -4.51 -19.65
CA ILE A 13 29.45 -3.97 -19.49
C ILE A 13 29.39 -2.46 -19.23
N VAL A 14 28.54 -1.74 -19.96
CA VAL A 14 28.37 -0.29 -19.75
C VAL A 14 27.82 -0.01 -18.35
N HIS A 15 26.79 -0.74 -17.89
CA HIS A 15 26.30 -0.64 -16.52
C HIS A 15 27.40 -0.87 -15.48
N ALA A 16 28.19 -1.95 -15.63
CA ALA A 16 29.27 -2.29 -14.71
C ALA A 16 30.38 -1.22 -14.68
N VAL A 17 30.78 -0.71 -15.85
CA VAL A 17 31.79 0.36 -15.96
C VAL A 17 31.28 1.65 -15.33
N CYS A 18 30.05 2.09 -15.66
CA CYS A 18 29.46 3.29 -15.07
C CYS A 18 29.34 3.16 -13.54
N PHE A 19 28.92 2.00 -13.04
CA PHE A 19 28.82 1.73 -11.61
C PHE A 19 30.19 1.79 -10.91
N LEU A 20 31.20 1.12 -11.47
CA LEU A 20 32.55 1.12 -10.92
C LEU A 20 33.13 2.54 -10.90
N MET A 21 32.99 3.29 -11.99
CA MET A 21 33.48 4.67 -12.06
C MET A 21 32.79 5.56 -11.03
N GLN A 22 31.46 5.48 -10.92
CA GLN A 22 30.69 6.20 -9.90
C GLN A 22 31.20 5.92 -8.48
N PHE A 23 31.50 4.66 -8.15
CA PHE A 23 32.04 4.27 -6.85
C PHE A 23 33.48 4.75 -6.63
N LEU A 24 34.34 4.65 -7.64
CA LEU A 24 35.73 5.14 -7.57
C LEU A 24 35.77 6.65 -7.27
N PHE A 25 34.88 7.43 -7.89
CA PHE A 25 34.79 8.86 -7.61
C PHE A 25 34.20 9.20 -6.23
N LEU A 26 33.49 8.27 -5.58
CA LEU A 26 33.03 8.44 -4.19
C LEU A 26 34.10 8.11 -3.15
N LEU A 27 35.13 7.34 -3.49
CA LEU A 27 36.16 6.91 -2.53
C LEU A 27 36.81 8.07 -1.75
N PRO A 28 37.16 9.21 -2.37
CA PRO A 28 37.75 10.34 -1.63
C PRO A 28 36.84 10.94 -0.54
N GLY A 29 35.51 10.89 -0.74
CA GLY A 29 34.51 11.39 0.22
C GLY A 29 33.97 10.33 1.19
N GLY A 30 34.28 9.05 0.94
CA GLY A 30 33.76 7.90 1.66
C GLY A 30 32.38 7.44 1.19
N LEU A 31 32.13 6.13 1.28
CA LEU A 31 30.85 5.51 0.86
C LEU A 31 29.65 5.95 1.71
N ALA A 32 29.92 6.42 2.93
CA ALA A 32 28.92 6.92 3.87
C ALA A 32 28.60 8.41 3.69
N GLN A 33 29.18 9.10 2.69
CA GLN A 33 28.96 10.52 2.46
C GLN A 33 27.47 10.81 2.25
N GLY A 34 26.88 11.57 3.18
CA GLY A 34 25.54 12.14 3.06
C GLY A 34 25.54 13.46 2.28
N GLY A 35 24.36 14.05 2.12
CA GLY A 35 24.20 15.36 1.46
C GLY A 35 23.93 15.27 -0.04
N PRO A 36 24.24 16.32 -0.82
CA PRO A 36 23.96 16.34 -2.25
C PRO A 36 24.73 15.30 -3.04
N THR A 37 24.07 14.74 -4.04
CA THR A 37 24.71 13.84 -5.00
C THR A 37 25.77 14.63 -5.75
N PRO A 38 27.04 14.16 -5.79
CA PRO A 38 28.08 14.86 -6.52
C PRO A 38 27.74 15.00 -8.02
N PRO A 39 28.03 16.16 -8.65
CA PRO A 39 27.69 16.40 -10.06
C PRO A 39 28.24 15.36 -11.05
N PHE A 40 29.38 14.74 -10.73
CA PHE A 40 29.98 13.71 -11.58
C PHE A 40 29.10 12.45 -11.73
N VAL A 41 28.13 12.21 -10.84
CA VAL A 41 27.23 11.05 -10.92
C VAL A 41 26.24 11.19 -12.07
N TYR A 42 25.85 12.43 -12.43
CA TYR A 42 24.77 12.71 -13.38
C TYR A 42 25.06 12.25 -14.81
N PRO A 43 26.27 12.48 -15.40
CA PRO A 43 26.57 11.98 -16.73
C PRO A 43 26.43 10.45 -16.86
N PHE A 44 26.85 9.69 -15.84
CA PHE A 44 26.69 8.24 -15.83
C PHE A 44 25.22 7.82 -15.80
N PHE A 45 24.40 8.49 -14.99
CA PHE A 45 22.95 8.26 -14.99
C PHE A 45 22.34 8.53 -16.37
N LEU A 46 22.68 9.66 -17.01
CA LEU A 46 22.14 10.02 -18.32
C LEU A 46 22.51 9.01 -19.41
N ILE A 47 23.76 8.51 -19.40
CA ILE A 47 24.19 7.46 -20.33
C ILE A 47 23.34 6.20 -20.17
N LEU A 48 23.16 5.74 -18.92
CA LEU A 48 22.40 4.51 -18.64
C LEU A 48 20.90 4.66 -18.89
N ALA A 49 20.35 5.84 -18.56
CA ALA A 49 18.98 6.20 -18.88
C ALA A 49 18.75 6.19 -20.40
N ALA A 50 19.65 6.80 -21.18
CA ALA A 50 19.57 6.83 -22.64
C ALA A 50 19.63 5.41 -23.24
N ILE A 51 20.58 4.58 -22.79
CA ILE A 51 20.68 3.17 -23.23
C ILE A 51 19.37 2.42 -22.91
N THR A 52 18.87 2.55 -21.69
CA THR A 52 17.63 1.90 -21.26
C THR A 52 16.45 2.34 -22.13
N LEU A 53 16.31 3.64 -22.40
CA LEU A 53 15.25 4.19 -23.26
C LEU A 53 15.35 3.71 -24.71
N VAL A 54 16.55 3.66 -25.28
CA VAL A 54 16.76 3.15 -26.65
C VAL A 54 16.35 1.68 -26.74
N ARG A 55 16.77 0.85 -25.77
CA ARG A 55 16.40 -0.58 -25.75
C ARG A 55 14.91 -0.79 -25.53
N GLN A 56 14.28 0.08 -24.74
CA GLN A 56 12.84 0.07 -24.54
C GLN A 56 12.09 0.46 -25.81
N TRP A 57 12.60 1.43 -26.56
CA TRP A 57 12.07 1.80 -27.87
C TRP A 57 12.16 0.64 -28.87
N GLU A 58 13.31 -0.05 -28.95
CA GLU A 58 13.47 -1.26 -29.77
C GLU A 58 12.43 -2.33 -29.42
N SER A 59 12.12 -2.47 -28.13
CA SER A 59 11.18 -3.47 -27.60
C SER A 59 9.71 -3.19 -27.96
N VAL A 60 9.37 -1.97 -28.40
CA VAL A 60 8.01 -1.65 -28.89
C VAL A 60 7.60 -2.58 -30.03
N SER A 61 8.54 -2.98 -30.89
CA SER A 61 8.30 -3.94 -31.98
C SER A 61 7.92 -5.34 -31.46
N VAL A 62 8.44 -5.74 -30.29
CA VAL A 62 8.22 -7.05 -29.66
C VAL A 62 6.89 -7.09 -28.89
N TYR A 63 6.58 -6.00 -28.19
CA TYR A 63 5.37 -5.90 -27.35
C TYR A 63 4.16 -5.29 -28.06
N GLY A 64 4.33 -4.75 -29.27
CA GLY A 64 3.25 -4.23 -30.11
C GLY A 64 2.57 -2.95 -29.61
N THR A 65 3.13 -2.27 -28.61
CA THR A 65 2.54 -1.03 -28.06
C THR A 65 3.59 -0.08 -27.47
N ARG A 66 3.40 1.23 -27.67
CA ARG A 66 4.24 2.28 -27.06
C ARG A 66 3.94 2.51 -25.58
N LEU A 67 2.84 1.98 -25.05
CA LEU A 67 2.46 2.17 -23.66
C LEU A 67 3.47 1.56 -22.66
N ILE A 68 4.27 0.58 -23.10
CA ILE A 68 5.37 0.02 -22.30
C ILE A 68 6.44 1.05 -21.92
N LEU A 69 6.52 2.15 -22.65
CA LEU A 69 7.51 3.21 -22.41
C LEU A 69 7.13 4.09 -21.23
N ILE A 70 5.84 4.15 -20.86
CA ILE A 70 5.36 5.07 -19.82
C ILE A 70 5.96 4.72 -18.44
N PRO A 71 5.84 3.47 -17.93
CA PRO A 71 6.48 3.12 -16.66
C PRO A 71 8.00 3.29 -16.68
N CYS A 72 8.65 3.00 -17.82
CA CYS A 72 10.09 3.17 -17.99
C CYS A 72 10.50 4.64 -17.85
N VAL A 73 9.91 5.52 -18.67
CA VAL A 73 10.20 6.96 -18.67
C VAL A 73 9.91 7.56 -17.29
N PHE A 74 8.78 7.18 -16.69
CA PHE A 74 8.42 7.62 -15.34
C PHE A 74 9.46 7.19 -14.30
N SER A 75 9.87 5.92 -14.32
CA SER A 75 10.88 5.40 -13.39
C SER A 75 12.23 6.08 -13.58
N ILE A 76 12.70 6.22 -14.83
CA ILE A 76 13.95 6.90 -15.17
C ILE A 76 13.92 8.35 -14.70
N PHE A 77 12.84 9.07 -15.01
CA PHE A 77 12.65 10.44 -14.54
C PHE A 77 12.75 10.50 -13.03
N LEU A 78 12.05 9.63 -12.30
CA LEU A 78 12.08 9.63 -10.84
C LEU A 78 13.42 9.20 -10.24
N TYR A 79 14.13 8.26 -10.84
CA TYR A 79 15.49 7.91 -10.43
C TYR A 79 16.41 9.12 -10.57
N GLY A 80 16.37 9.81 -11.71
CA GLY A 80 17.13 11.05 -11.92
C GLY A 80 16.70 12.16 -10.96
N PHE A 81 15.39 12.34 -10.78
CA PHE A 81 14.80 13.34 -9.89
C PHE A 81 15.23 13.14 -8.43
N CYS A 82 15.23 11.89 -7.95
CA CYS A 82 15.70 11.54 -6.62
C CYS A 82 17.22 11.66 -6.46
N LEU A 83 17.99 11.54 -7.56
CA LEU A 83 19.44 11.79 -7.56
C LEU A 83 19.78 13.27 -7.51
N ILE A 84 19.06 14.12 -8.24
CA ILE A 84 19.40 15.54 -8.43
C ILE A 84 19.34 16.36 -7.13
N ASN A 85 18.74 15.82 -6.05
CA ASN A 85 18.90 16.29 -4.66
C ASN A 85 18.46 17.73 -4.34
N GLU A 86 18.05 18.53 -5.33
CA GLU A 86 17.76 19.97 -5.18
C GLU A 86 16.29 20.30 -4.93
N LEU A 87 15.44 19.30 -4.74
CA LEU A 87 14.04 19.57 -4.44
C LEU A 87 13.90 20.12 -3.02
N GLY A 88 13.20 21.25 -2.92
CA GLY A 88 12.80 21.82 -1.64
C GLY A 88 11.89 20.88 -0.85
N GLY A 89 11.62 21.24 0.41
CA GLY A 89 10.78 20.45 1.32
C GLY A 89 9.36 20.17 0.79
N THR A 90 8.90 20.88 -0.23
CA THR A 90 7.61 20.72 -0.88
C THR A 90 7.42 19.34 -1.55
N PHE A 91 8.49 18.61 -1.90
CA PHE A 91 8.41 17.28 -2.53
C PHE A 91 8.94 16.17 -1.61
N TRP A 92 8.48 16.15 -0.35
CA TRP A 92 9.02 15.32 0.71
C TRP A 92 8.95 13.81 0.45
N ALA A 93 7.99 13.30 -0.33
CA ALA A 93 7.90 11.87 -0.61
C ALA A 93 9.09 11.41 -1.47
N PHE A 94 9.46 12.23 -2.45
CA PHE A 94 10.60 12.03 -3.36
C PHE A 94 11.95 12.26 -2.67
N TYR A 95 11.94 12.89 -1.49
CA TYR A 95 13.14 13.14 -0.70
C TYR A 95 13.65 11.88 0.03
N THR A 96 12.84 10.81 0.12
CA THR A 96 13.20 9.59 0.87
C THR A 96 14.61 9.06 0.56
N PRO A 97 15.05 8.95 -0.72
CA PRO A 97 16.40 8.49 -1.05
C PRO A 97 17.53 9.39 -0.52
N ARG A 98 17.30 10.70 -0.33
CA ARG A 98 18.31 11.65 0.18
C ARG A 98 18.74 11.37 1.62
N TRP A 99 17.93 10.64 2.38
CA TRP A 99 18.31 10.24 3.73
C TRP A 99 19.41 9.18 3.78
N PHE A 100 19.75 8.60 2.64
CA PHE A 100 20.77 7.57 2.52
C PHE A 100 22.10 8.12 1.99
N PRO A 101 23.22 7.48 2.33
CA PRO A 101 24.51 7.78 1.72
C PRO A 101 24.46 7.73 0.19
N THR A 102 25.29 8.53 -0.46
CA THR A 102 25.36 8.61 -1.93
C THR A 102 25.58 7.24 -2.57
N ALA A 103 26.40 6.37 -1.98
CA ALA A 103 26.63 5.02 -2.50
C ALA A 103 25.33 4.19 -2.57
N VAL A 104 24.48 4.27 -1.56
CA VAL A 104 23.19 3.55 -1.51
C VAL A 104 22.25 4.06 -2.61
N ARG A 105 22.19 5.38 -2.80
CA ARG A 105 21.39 6.00 -3.88
C ARG A 105 21.84 5.54 -5.26
N ILE A 106 23.15 5.46 -5.49
CA ILE A 106 23.72 4.97 -6.74
C ILE A 106 23.37 3.50 -6.96
N VAL A 107 23.52 2.64 -5.96
CA VAL A 107 23.13 1.22 -6.03
C VAL A 107 21.65 1.08 -6.36
N TRP A 108 20.79 1.82 -5.66
CA TRP A 108 19.35 1.81 -5.87
C TRP A 108 18.98 2.22 -7.30
N MET A 109 19.54 3.32 -7.81
CA MET A 109 19.32 3.79 -9.17
C MET A 109 19.81 2.76 -10.21
N GLN A 110 21.02 2.22 -10.03
CA GLN A 110 21.59 1.23 -10.95
C GLN A 110 20.75 -0.04 -11.00
N ALA A 111 20.35 -0.55 -9.83
CA ALA A 111 19.45 -1.69 -9.73
C ALA A 111 18.12 -1.40 -10.42
N GLY A 112 17.55 -0.21 -10.22
CA GLY A 112 16.34 0.25 -10.88
C GLY A 112 16.43 0.24 -12.41
N LEU A 113 17.43 0.91 -12.97
CA LEU A 113 17.65 0.97 -14.43
C LEU A 113 17.92 -0.41 -15.03
N LEU A 114 18.74 -1.23 -14.34
CA LEU A 114 19.07 -2.57 -14.79
C LEU A 114 17.83 -3.48 -14.77
N LEU A 115 17.03 -3.45 -13.71
CA LEU A 115 15.88 -4.33 -13.56
C LEU A 115 14.74 -3.97 -14.51
N ILE A 116 14.54 -2.69 -14.85
CA ILE A 116 13.55 -2.29 -15.88
C ILE A 116 14.07 -2.50 -17.31
N HIS A 117 15.33 -2.89 -17.50
CA HIS A 117 15.89 -3.13 -18.83
C HIS A 117 15.16 -4.31 -19.52
N PRO A 118 14.69 -4.16 -20.77
CA PRO A 118 13.80 -5.14 -21.39
C PRO A 118 14.46 -6.51 -21.58
N ARG A 119 15.78 -6.54 -21.76
CA ARG A 119 16.55 -7.79 -21.89
C ARG A 119 16.88 -8.45 -20.54
N VAL A 120 16.78 -7.70 -19.44
CA VAL A 120 16.94 -8.22 -18.06
C VAL A 120 15.62 -8.78 -17.54
N PHE A 121 14.49 -8.19 -17.94
CA PHE A 121 13.17 -8.66 -17.55
C PHE A 121 12.96 -10.15 -17.83
N ILE A 122 13.25 -10.63 -19.05
CA ILE A 122 13.02 -12.03 -19.42
C ILE A 122 13.75 -13.02 -18.49
N PRO A 123 15.09 -12.93 -18.31
CA PRO A 123 15.78 -13.85 -17.42
C PRO A 123 15.36 -13.69 -15.95
N VAL A 124 15.12 -12.47 -15.47
CA VAL A 124 14.67 -12.24 -14.08
C VAL A 124 13.27 -12.83 -13.85
N HIS A 125 12.33 -12.59 -14.76
CA HIS A 125 10.98 -13.13 -14.68
C HIS A 125 10.98 -14.66 -14.73
N HIS A 126 11.75 -15.27 -15.63
CA HIS A 126 11.88 -16.73 -15.67
C HIS A 126 12.53 -17.29 -14.42
N PHE A 127 13.57 -16.63 -13.90
CA PHE A 127 14.19 -17.03 -12.64
C PHE A 127 13.20 -16.98 -11.48
N LEU A 128 12.50 -15.86 -11.30
CA LEU A 128 11.51 -15.68 -10.22
C LEU A 128 10.36 -16.68 -10.35
N SER A 129 9.83 -16.87 -11.55
CA SER A 129 8.72 -17.82 -11.79
C SER A 129 9.14 -19.23 -11.44
N ARG A 130 10.31 -19.70 -11.93
CA ARG A 130 10.86 -21.02 -11.59
C ARG A 130 11.16 -21.15 -10.10
N PHE A 131 11.67 -20.10 -9.46
CA PHE A 131 11.95 -20.10 -8.03
C PHE A 131 10.66 -20.29 -7.23
N PHE A 132 9.60 -19.54 -7.54
CA PHE A 132 8.30 -19.68 -6.88
C PHE A 132 7.62 -21.01 -7.18
N GLU A 133 7.69 -21.50 -8.42
CA GLU A 133 7.23 -22.84 -8.80
C GLU A 133 7.94 -23.92 -7.96
N GLN A 134 9.28 -23.86 -7.86
CA GLN A 134 10.05 -24.80 -7.05
C GLN A 134 9.71 -24.71 -5.55
N ILE A 135 9.49 -23.51 -5.02
CA ILE A 135 9.05 -23.32 -3.63
C ILE A 135 7.66 -23.92 -3.43
N TYR A 136 6.75 -23.71 -4.38
CA TYR A 136 5.40 -24.26 -4.34
C TYR A 136 5.40 -25.81 -4.41
N GLU A 137 6.13 -26.39 -5.36
CA GLU A 137 6.28 -27.84 -5.54
C GLU A 137 6.93 -28.50 -4.31
N LYS A 138 7.92 -27.85 -3.70
CA LYS A 138 8.54 -28.29 -2.43
C LYS A 138 7.63 -28.13 -1.20
N GLY A 139 6.44 -27.56 -1.41
CA GLY A 139 5.36 -27.47 -0.44
C GLY A 139 5.47 -26.34 0.57
N TYR A 140 6.26 -25.29 0.29
CA TYR A 140 6.43 -24.16 1.20
C TYR A 140 5.16 -23.32 1.40
N PHE A 141 4.20 -23.37 0.47
CA PHE A 141 2.91 -22.69 0.62
C PHE A 141 1.80 -23.58 1.21
N HIS A 142 2.09 -24.85 1.53
CA HIS A 142 1.14 -25.75 2.18
C HIS A 142 1.80 -26.59 3.27
N ARG A 143 2.50 -27.69 2.94
CA ARG A 143 3.13 -28.60 3.91
C ARG A 143 4.13 -27.93 4.85
N LYS A 144 4.92 -26.96 4.34
CA LYS A 144 5.93 -26.20 5.10
C LYS A 144 5.52 -24.75 5.33
N LEU A 145 4.21 -24.47 5.33
CA LEU A 145 3.68 -23.14 5.59
C LEU A 145 4.22 -22.51 6.89
N PRO A 146 4.36 -23.23 8.03
CA PRO A 146 4.92 -22.65 9.25
C PRO A 146 6.35 -22.13 9.08
N LEU A 147 7.19 -22.82 8.30
CA LEU A 147 8.56 -22.40 8.01
C LEU A 147 8.57 -21.14 7.13
N THR A 148 7.70 -21.08 6.12
CA THR A 148 7.56 -19.89 5.27
C THR A 148 7.10 -18.68 6.08
N LEU A 149 6.09 -18.86 6.94
CA LEU A 149 5.62 -17.80 7.84
C LEU A 149 6.71 -17.35 8.81
N LEU A 150 7.51 -18.28 9.35
CA LEU A 150 8.66 -17.96 10.20
C LEU A 150 9.70 -17.13 9.45
N ILE A 151 10.09 -17.53 8.23
CA ILE A 151 11.06 -16.79 7.43
C ILE A 151 10.56 -15.38 7.12
N ILE A 152 9.30 -15.25 6.70
CA ILE A 152 8.73 -13.92 6.42
C ILE A 152 8.63 -13.11 7.71
N GLY A 153 8.22 -13.71 8.82
CA GLY A 153 8.16 -13.04 10.12
C GLY A 153 9.52 -12.54 10.60
N LEU A 154 10.58 -13.32 10.38
CA LEU A 154 11.96 -12.91 10.64
C LEU A 154 12.40 -11.76 9.73
N LEU A 155 12.07 -11.80 8.44
CA LEU A 155 12.37 -10.70 7.51
C LEU A 155 11.62 -9.42 7.91
N MET A 156 10.34 -9.53 8.24
CA MET A 156 9.53 -8.41 8.75
C MET A 156 10.10 -7.87 10.06
N TRP A 157 10.57 -8.75 10.96
CA TRP A 157 11.22 -8.35 12.21
C TRP A 157 12.51 -7.58 11.97
N LEU A 158 13.35 -8.03 11.03
CA LEU A 158 14.60 -7.36 10.66
C LEU A 158 14.37 -6.02 9.96
N LEU A 159 13.28 -5.89 9.20
CA LEU A 159 12.94 -4.67 8.48
C LEU A 159 11.97 -3.76 9.24
N ARG A 160 11.55 -4.16 10.44
CA ARG A 160 10.52 -3.44 11.19
C ARG A 160 10.95 -2.01 11.49
N SER A 161 9.98 -1.10 11.44
CA SER A 161 10.15 0.26 11.94
C SER A 161 10.68 0.21 13.36
N GLN A 162 11.76 0.94 13.62
CA GLN A 162 12.22 1.22 14.99
C GLN A 162 11.63 2.56 15.49
N ASN A 163 10.87 3.26 14.63
CA ASN A 163 10.20 4.50 14.96
C ASN A 163 8.86 4.22 15.60
N ILE A 164 8.67 4.78 16.79
CA ILE A 164 7.37 4.95 17.41
C ILE A 164 6.90 6.35 17.02
N SER A 165 5.92 6.41 16.13
CA SER A 165 5.19 7.65 15.81
C SER A 165 4.57 8.21 17.10
N PRO A 166 4.23 9.50 17.17
CA PRO A 166 3.51 10.01 18.32
C PRO A 166 2.14 9.30 18.51
N ASP A 167 1.48 8.81 17.45
CA ASP A 167 0.29 7.94 17.55
C ASP A 167 0.60 6.58 18.15
N GLY A 168 1.77 6.01 17.82
CA GLY A 168 2.25 4.80 18.45
C GLY A 168 2.29 4.89 19.97
N TYR A 169 2.68 6.04 20.53
CA TYR A 169 2.62 6.27 21.98
C TYR A 169 1.18 6.33 22.51
N ASP A 170 0.26 6.93 21.75
CA ASP A 170 -1.16 6.93 22.10
C ASP A 170 -1.72 5.50 22.11
N TRP A 171 -1.39 4.66 21.12
CA TRP A 171 -1.83 3.26 21.08
C TRP A 171 -1.24 2.43 22.23
N LEU A 172 0.01 2.69 22.63
CA LEU A 172 0.60 2.07 23.81
C LEU A 172 -0.16 2.47 25.08
N LYS A 173 -0.48 3.75 25.24
CA LYS A 173 -1.27 4.25 26.38
C LYS A 173 -2.67 3.64 26.41
N HIS A 174 -3.38 3.59 25.28
CA HIS A 174 -4.74 3.08 25.22
C HIS A 174 -4.82 1.56 25.40
N SER A 175 -3.80 0.81 24.98
CA SER A 175 -3.76 -0.64 25.14
C SER A 175 -3.42 -1.11 26.56
N ILE A 176 -2.56 -0.37 27.28
CA ILE A 176 -2.09 -0.78 28.62
C ILE A 176 -3.08 -0.38 29.73
N PHE A 177 -3.57 0.86 29.72
CA PHE A 177 -4.37 1.39 30.83
C PHE A 177 -5.85 0.98 30.74
N GLU A 178 -6.39 0.47 31.85
CA GLU A 178 -7.67 -0.25 31.88
C GLU A 178 -8.88 0.53 31.39
N LYS A 179 -8.93 1.83 31.66
CA LYS A 179 -10.07 2.68 31.29
C LYS A 179 -9.79 3.58 30.09
N ASN A 180 -8.61 3.49 29.48
CA ASN A 180 -8.27 4.35 28.35
C ASN A 180 -8.85 3.79 27.05
N TRP A 181 -8.85 2.47 26.85
CA TRP A 181 -9.33 1.87 25.59
C TRP A 181 -10.80 2.20 25.25
N VAL A 182 -11.66 2.40 26.25
CA VAL A 182 -13.07 2.77 26.04
C VAL A 182 -13.28 4.23 25.62
N ARG A 183 -12.26 5.08 25.81
CA ARG A 183 -12.34 6.50 25.45
C ARG A 183 -12.12 6.74 23.97
N TYR A 184 -11.49 5.80 23.27
CA TYR A 184 -11.21 5.95 21.85
C TYR A 184 -12.36 5.38 21.00
N LEU A 185 -13.44 6.17 20.91
CA LEU A 185 -14.68 5.76 20.24
C LEU A 185 -14.58 5.76 18.71
N ARG A 186 -13.47 6.23 18.12
CA ARG A 186 -13.20 6.15 16.67
C ARG A 186 -12.84 4.72 16.21
N GLU A 187 -12.15 3.94 17.05
CA GLU A 187 -11.76 2.54 16.78
C GLU A 187 -11.95 1.64 18.01
N PRO A 188 -13.17 1.54 18.56
CA PRO A 188 -13.34 0.98 19.89
C PRO A 188 -13.04 -0.52 19.91
N LEU A 189 -13.37 -1.27 18.84
CA LEU A 189 -13.02 -2.70 18.75
C LEU A 189 -11.53 -2.88 18.45
N GLY A 190 -10.96 -2.02 17.61
CA GLY A 190 -9.53 -2.07 17.31
C GLY A 190 -8.69 -1.90 18.58
N THR A 191 -9.01 -0.89 19.38
CA THR A 191 -8.32 -0.59 20.64
C THR A 191 -8.51 -1.69 21.67
N PHE A 192 -9.71 -2.28 21.73
CA PHE A 192 -9.98 -3.43 22.59
C PHE A 192 -9.15 -4.66 22.18
N VAL A 193 -9.05 -4.97 20.88
CA VAL A 193 -8.21 -6.07 20.37
C VAL A 193 -6.74 -5.84 20.69
N LEU A 194 -6.22 -4.62 20.48
CA LEU A 194 -4.86 -4.25 20.88
C LEU A 194 -4.63 -4.50 22.37
N ARG A 195 -5.55 -4.05 23.22
CA ARG A 195 -5.47 -4.25 24.67
C ARG A 195 -5.42 -5.72 25.03
N LEU A 196 -6.34 -6.54 24.51
CA LEU A 196 -6.36 -7.98 24.79
C LEU A 196 -5.05 -8.65 24.37
N TRP A 197 -4.54 -8.27 23.19
CA TRP A 197 -3.28 -8.80 22.66
C TRP A 197 -2.08 -8.41 23.52
N VAL A 198 -1.97 -7.13 23.92
CA VAL A 198 -0.90 -6.62 24.78
C VAL A 198 -0.94 -7.28 26.16
N LEU A 199 -2.11 -7.38 26.80
CA LEU A 199 -2.24 -8.04 28.09
C LEU A 199 -1.90 -9.54 28.02
N GLY A 200 -2.30 -10.21 26.93
CA GLY A 200 -1.91 -11.58 26.65
C GLY A 200 -0.40 -11.73 26.50
N GLY A 201 0.23 -10.84 25.71
CA GLY A 201 1.68 -10.77 25.50
C GLY A 201 2.47 -10.61 26.80
N ILE A 202 2.05 -9.66 27.65
CA ILE A 202 2.67 -9.41 28.95
C ILE A 202 2.53 -10.63 29.87
N ARG A 203 1.33 -11.23 29.97
CA ARG A 203 1.05 -12.31 30.92
C ARG A 203 1.66 -13.65 30.51
N MET A 204 1.65 -13.97 29.21
CA MET A 204 2.09 -15.28 28.71
C MET A 204 3.55 -15.30 28.30
N PHE A 205 4.09 -14.18 27.82
CA PHE A 205 5.42 -14.13 27.21
C PHE A 205 6.35 -13.05 27.77
N HIS A 206 5.87 -12.26 28.74
CA HIS A 206 6.61 -11.11 29.29
C HIS A 206 7.08 -10.12 28.21
N TRP A 207 6.30 -9.98 27.14
CA TRP A 207 6.62 -9.04 26.07
C TRP A 207 6.35 -7.60 26.51
N ASP A 208 7.22 -6.71 26.07
CA ASP A 208 6.90 -5.28 26.09
C ASP A 208 5.66 -5.00 25.23
N PRO A 209 4.83 -4.01 25.59
CA PRO A 209 3.63 -3.65 24.81
C PRO A 209 3.94 -3.35 23.33
N TYR A 210 5.05 -2.68 23.05
CA TYR A 210 5.45 -2.35 21.67
C TYR A 210 5.74 -3.60 20.82
N ILE A 211 6.40 -4.62 21.42
CA ILE A 211 6.66 -5.90 20.77
C ILE A 211 5.34 -6.59 20.48
N SER A 212 4.44 -6.60 21.46
CA SER A 212 3.12 -7.21 21.32
C SER A 212 2.34 -6.61 20.14
N ILE A 213 2.26 -5.27 20.06
CA ILE A 213 1.55 -4.58 18.96
C ILE A 213 2.24 -4.85 17.61
N THR A 214 3.56 -4.84 17.56
CA THR A 214 4.33 -5.17 16.35
C THR A 214 4.00 -6.58 15.84
N ILE A 215 4.00 -7.58 16.74
CA ILE A 215 3.66 -8.96 16.39
C ILE A 215 2.20 -9.06 15.92
N LEU A 216 1.26 -8.32 16.55
CA LEU A 216 -0.12 -8.25 16.07
C LEU A 216 -0.17 -7.70 14.64
N GLY A 217 0.57 -6.62 14.36
CA GLY A 217 0.71 -6.06 13.01
C GLY A 217 1.18 -7.10 11.99
N PHE A 218 2.15 -7.95 12.36
CA PHE A 218 2.65 -9.02 11.49
C PHE A 218 1.56 -10.05 11.20
N VAL A 219 0.86 -10.50 12.24
CA VAL A 219 -0.26 -11.46 12.13
C VAL A 219 -1.37 -10.88 11.26
N CYS A 220 -1.75 -9.62 11.46
CA CYS A 220 -2.72 -8.92 10.63
C CYS A 220 -2.26 -8.88 9.17
N GLY A 221 -0.99 -8.57 8.91
CA GLY A 221 -0.40 -8.56 7.57
C GLY A 221 -0.49 -9.90 6.86
N PHE A 222 -0.12 -10.99 7.54
CA PHE A 222 -0.22 -12.35 7.00
C PHE A 222 -1.65 -12.73 6.63
N ILE A 223 -2.61 -12.49 7.54
CA ILE A 223 -4.00 -12.85 7.31
C ILE A 223 -4.62 -11.98 6.22
N ALA A 224 -4.37 -10.66 6.25
CA ALA A 224 -4.83 -9.74 5.21
C ALA A 224 -4.28 -10.13 3.83
N THR A 225 -2.98 -10.42 3.74
CA THR A 225 -2.31 -10.91 2.53
C THR A 225 -2.98 -12.16 1.98
N TRP A 226 -3.30 -13.14 2.84
CA TRP A 226 -3.97 -14.37 2.44
C TRP A 226 -5.34 -14.12 1.81
N PHE A 227 -6.18 -13.30 2.46
CA PHE A 227 -7.50 -12.95 1.91
C PHE A 227 -7.38 -12.16 0.61
N LEU A 228 -6.45 -11.19 0.54
CA LEU A 228 -6.25 -10.36 -0.65
C LEU A 228 -5.72 -11.17 -1.82
N TYR A 229 -4.88 -12.18 -1.61
CA TYR A 229 -4.50 -13.10 -2.67
C TYR A 229 -5.75 -13.75 -3.30
N GLY A 230 -6.69 -14.22 -2.48
CA GLY A 230 -7.98 -14.75 -2.96
C GLY A 230 -8.81 -13.71 -3.72
N VAL A 231 -8.80 -12.45 -3.28
CA VAL A 231 -9.44 -11.32 -3.97
C VAL A 231 -8.82 -11.08 -5.35
N PHE A 232 -7.50 -11.03 -5.46
CA PHE A 232 -6.78 -10.83 -6.72
C PHE A 232 -7.00 -11.99 -7.70
N GLN A 233 -7.01 -13.25 -7.23
CA GLN A 233 -7.32 -14.41 -8.05
C GLN A 233 -8.75 -14.38 -8.62
N PHE A 234 -9.67 -13.63 -8.00
CA PHE A 234 -11.00 -13.43 -8.58
C PHE A 234 -11.04 -12.30 -9.58
N CYS A 235 -10.54 -11.13 -9.19
CA CYS A 235 -10.73 -9.91 -9.95
C CYS A 235 -9.87 -9.86 -11.22
N MET A 236 -8.80 -10.66 -11.28
CA MET A 236 -7.83 -10.65 -12.37
C MET A 236 -7.64 -12.07 -12.92
N ALA A 237 -7.31 -12.18 -14.21
CA ALA A 237 -6.89 -13.47 -14.78
C ALA A 237 -5.67 -14.00 -14.01
N ASN A 238 -5.58 -15.33 -13.81
CA ASN A 238 -4.55 -16.00 -13.00
C ASN A 238 -3.13 -15.48 -13.28
N VAL A 239 -2.83 -15.22 -14.55
CA VAL A 239 -1.53 -14.75 -15.03
C VAL A 239 -1.17 -13.31 -14.62
N HIS A 240 -2.19 -12.48 -14.36
CA HIS A 240 -2.03 -11.09 -13.92
C HIS A 240 -2.24 -10.94 -12.41
N ALA A 241 -2.96 -11.86 -11.76
CA ALA A 241 -3.24 -11.82 -10.32
C ALA A 241 -1.94 -11.77 -9.49
N GLY A 242 -0.91 -12.54 -9.87
CA GLY A 242 0.40 -12.50 -9.20
C GLY A 242 1.07 -11.13 -9.26
N TYR A 243 0.98 -10.44 -10.41
CA TYR A 243 1.48 -9.08 -10.57
C TYR A 243 0.65 -8.05 -9.81
N GLY A 244 -0.68 -8.15 -9.84
CA GLY A 244 -1.56 -7.28 -9.06
C GLY A 244 -1.27 -7.38 -7.56
N PHE A 245 -1.05 -8.61 -7.09
CA PHE A 245 -0.66 -8.86 -5.70
C PHE A 245 0.75 -8.30 -5.39
N ALA A 246 1.72 -8.49 -6.28
CA ALA A 246 3.06 -7.91 -6.12
C ALA A 246 3.04 -6.38 -6.10
N LEU A 247 2.17 -5.73 -6.89
CA LEU A 247 1.98 -4.28 -6.87
C LEU A 247 1.52 -3.81 -5.48
N LEU A 248 0.55 -4.51 -4.89
CA LEU A 248 0.09 -4.20 -3.55
C LEU A 248 1.20 -4.36 -2.52
N LEU A 249 1.91 -5.50 -2.52
CA LEU A 249 3.03 -5.74 -1.60
C LEU A 249 4.19 -4.76 -1.78
N SER A 250 4.35 -4.21 -2.99
CA SER A 250 5.34 -3.18 -3.28
C SER A 250 4.90 -1.77 -2.90
N SER A 251 3.67 -1.58 -2.39
CA SER A 251 3.12 -0.28 -2.02
C SER A 251 3.33 -0.01 -0.54
N ALA A 252 3.89 1.15 -0.21
CA ALA A 252 4.19 1.57 1.16
C ALA A 252 2.96 1.61 2.05
N GLY A 253 1.86 2.14 1.52
CA GLY A 253 0.59 2.30 2.19
C GLY A 253 0.03 0.97 2.69
N TYR A 254 0.39 -0.14 2.06
CA TYR A 254 0.04 -1.48 2.52
C TYR A 254 1.13 -2.08 3.40
N THR A 255 2.36 -2.16 2.90
CA THR A 255 3.39 -2.98 3.55
C THR A 255 3.93 -2.35 4.84
N GLN A 256 4.11 -1.02 4.90
CA GLN A 256 4.70 -0.40 6.09
C GLN A 256 3.84 -0.58 7.34
N ILE A 257 2.51 -0.63 7.19
CA ILE A 257 1.57 -0.85 8.29
C ILE A 257 1.83 -2.17 9.00
N PHE A 258 2.22 -3.19 8.25
CA PHE A 258 2.50 -4.50 8.82
C PHE A 258 3.96 -4.66 9.21
N VAL A 259 4.87 -3.76 8.84
CA VAL A 259 6.31 -3.88 9.13
C VAL A 259 6.68 -3.01 10.33
N GLY A 260 5.94 -3.21 11.43
CA GLY A 260 6.27 -2.70 12.77
C GLY A 260 5.95 -1.24 13.04
N ASN A 261 5.16 -0.57 12.20
CA ASN A 261 4.56 0.69 12.61
C ASN A 261 3.51 0.41 13.70
N ILE A 262 3.61 1.08 14.85
CA ILE A 262 2.69 0.85 15.98
C ILE A 262 1.42 1.65 15.71
N GLU A 263 0.47 1.06 15.00
CA GLU A 263 -0.71 1.77 14.52
C GLU A 263 -1.96 0.89 14.47
N ILE A 264 -3.13 1.51 14.62
CA ILE A 264 -4.42 0.82 14.58
C ILE A 264 -4.78 0.31 13.17
N TYR A 265 -4.22 0.93 12.13
CA TYR A 265 -4.60 0.69 10.74
C TYR A 265 -4.26 -0.72 10.25
N ALA A 266 -3.40 -1.47 10.94
CA ALA A 266 -3.19 -2.90 10.63
C ALA A 266 -4.49 -3.71 10.77
N LEU A 267 -5.31 -3.39 11.76
CA LEU A 267 -6.62 -4.00 11.97
C LEU A 267 -7.64 -3.52 10.94
N LEU A 268 -7.64 -2.24 10.58
CA LEU A 268 -8.48 -1.69 9.50
C LEU A 268 -8.21 -2.43 8.18
N GLN A 269 -6.95 -2.56 7.79
CA GLN A 269 -6.56 -3.23 6.54
C GLN A 269 -6.90 -4.73 6.54
N LEU A 270 -6.77 -5.40 7.70
CA LEU A 270 -7.23 -6.77 7.87
C LEU A 270 -8.75 -6.88 7.69
N GLY A 271 -9.52 -6.04 8.38
CA GLY A 271 -10.97 -6.02 8.25
C GLY A 271 -11.42 -5.72 6.82
N LEU A 272 -10.75 -4.81 6.12
CA LEU A 272 -10.99 -4.51 4.70
C LEU A 272 -10.71 -5.74 3.84
N ALA A 273 -9.58 -6.43 4.03
CA ALA A 273 -9.26 -7.65 3.28
C ALA A 273 -10.33 -8.75 3.44
N VAL A 274 -10.80 -8.97 4.67
CA VAL A 274 -11.86 -9.94 4.99
C VAL A 274 -13.19 -9.52 4.36
N PHE A 275 -13.56 -8.24 4.47
CA PHE A 275 -14.76 -7.69 3.84
C PHE A 275 -14.73 -7.86 2.32
N LEU A 276 -13.62 -7.50 1.66
CA LEU A 276 -13.48 -7.63 0.20
C LEU A 276 -13.61 -9.09 -0.24
N PHE A 277 -13.00 -10.02 0.48
CA PHE A 277 -13.13 -11.44 0.19
C PHE A 277 -14.57 -11.94 0.33
N ALA A 278 -15.27 -11.55 1.41
CA ALA A 278 -16.68 -11.88 1.61
C ALA A 278 -17.59 -11.27 0.54
N ALA A 279 -17.36 -10.00 0.19
CA ALA A 279 -18.09 -9.28 -0.84
C ALA A 279 -17.94 -9.96 -2.21
N ILE A 280 -16.72 -10.35 -2.57
CA ILE A 280 -16.43 -11.06 -3.82
C ILE A 280 -17.12 -12.41 -3.88
N ARG A 281 -17.06 -13.21 -2.81
CA ARG A 281 -17.78 -14.48 -2.74
C ARG A 281 -19.28 -14.28 -2.88
N TYR A 282 -19.82 -13.23 -2.26
CA TYR A 282 -21.23 -12.87 -2.41
C TYR A 282 -21.59 -12.49 -3.85
N LEU A 283 -20.75 -11.69 -4.54
CA LEU A 283 -20.93 -11.34 -5.94
C LEU A 283 -20.89 -12.56 -6.88
N ARG A 284 -20.15 -13.62 -6.53
CA ARG A 284 -20.15 -14.91 -7.23
C ARG A 284 -21.38 -15.78 -6.94
N GLY A 285 -22.13 -15.50 -5.88
CA GLY A 285 -23.18 -16.38 -5.37
C GLY A 285 -22.67 -17.48 -4.43
N ASP A 286 -21.38 -17.47 -4.07
CA ASP A 286 -20.74 -18.45 -3.18
C ASP A 286 -20.91 -18.13 -1.68
N SER A 287 -21.65 -17.07 -1.38
CA SER A 287 -21.89 -16.58 -0.01
C SER A 287 -23.26 -15.91 0.11
N PRO A 288 -23.94 -16.06 1.26
CA PRO A 288 -25.14 -15.30 1.57
C PRO A 288 -24.84 -13.81 1.77
N ALA A 289 -25.87 -12.97 1.62
CA ALA A 289 -25.80 -11.51 1.79
C ALA A 289 -25.38 -11.07 3.20
N TRP A 290 -25.75 -11.83 4.24
CA TRP A 290 -25.42 -11.44 5.62
C TRP A 290 -23.91 -11.46 5.91
N LEU A 291 -23.13 -12.26 5.18
CA LEU A 291 -21.70 -12.40 5.48
C LEU A 291 -20.91 -11.10 5.19
N PRO A 292 -20.95 -10.50 3.99
CA PRO A 292 -20.31 -9.21 3.76
C PRO A 292 -20.84 -8.11 4.67
N GLY A 293 -22.11 -8.14 5.06
CA GLY A 293 -22.69 -7.17 6.00
C GLY A 293 -22.06 -7.30 7.39
N ALA A 294 -22.02 -8.52 7.94
CA ALA A 294 -21.36 -8.80 9.21
C ALA A 294 -19.87 -8.44 9.20
N MET A 295 -19.14 -8.79 8.13
CA MET A 295 -17.72 -8.44 8.02
C MET A 295 -17.50 -6.93 7.92
N PHE A 296 -18.38 -6.21 7.21
CA PHE A 296 -18.33 -4.75 7.18
C PHE A 296 -18.66 -4.13 8.54
N GLY A 297 -19.64 -4.66 9.26
CA GLY A 297 -19.97 -4.19 10.61
C GLY A 297 -18.80 -4.35 11.58
N VAL A 298 -18.09 -5.49 11.52
CA VAL A 298 -16.84 -5.68 12.28
C VAL A 298 -15.76 -4.68 11.84
N LEU A 299 -15.54 -4.52 10.53
CA LEU A 299 -14.60 -3.53 9.98
C LEU A 299 -14.92 -2.11 10.46
N PHE A 300 -16.19 -1.72 10.49
CA PHE A 300 -16.64 -0.43 11.00
C PHE A 300 -16.35 -0.25 12.49
N CYS A 301 -16.50 -1.31 13.30
CA CYS A 301 -16.08 -1.27 14.70
C CYS A 301 -14.55 -1.22 14.88
N LEU A 302 -13.81 -1.85 13.97
CA LEU A 302 -12.34 -1.77 13.96
C LEU A 302 -11.89 -0.36 13.65
N HIS A 303 -12.60 0.36 12.77
CA HIS A 303 -12.33 1.77 12.52
C HIS A 303 -13.48 2.51 11.83
N LEU A 304 -13.86 3.67 12.38
CA LEU A 304 -14.94 4.51 11.86
C LEU A 304 -14.73 5.03 10.42
N SER A 305 -13.47 5.17 9.95
CA SER A 305 -13.16 5.59 8.57
C SER A 305 -13.71 4.61 7.53
N ALA A 306 -13.96 3.36 7.90
CA ALA A 306 -14.65 2.41 7.03
C ALA A 306 -16.07 2.85 6.63
N GLY A 307 -16.68 3.79 7.35
CA GLY A 307 -17.96 4.40 6.99
C GLY A 307 -17.97 5.00 5.57
N TRP A 308 -16.83 5.45 5.06
CA TRP A 308 -16.69 5.95 3.69
C TRP A 308 -16.88 4.86 2.62
N TRP A 309 -16.86 3.58 2.99
CA TRP A 309 -17.17 2.47 2.08
C TRP A 309 -18.64 2.02 2.13
N LEU A 310 -19.51 2.66 2.93
CA LEU A 310 -20.95 2.36 2.95
C LEU A 310 -21.61 2.43 1.56
N PRO A 311 -21.30 3.40 0.68
CA PRO A 311 -21.84 3.42 -0.68
C PRO A 311 -21.48 2.15 -1.47
N ALA A 312 -20.25 1.64 -1.30
CA ALA A 312 -19.82 0.40 -1.95
C ALA A 312 -20.55 -0.83 -1.36
N LEU A 313 -20.83 -0.85 -0.06
CA LEU A 313 -21.64 -1.89 0.59
C LEU A 313 -23.07 -1.91 0.05
N PHE A 314 -23.74 -0.75 -0.02
CA PHE A 314 -25.12 -0.63 -0.49
C PHE A 314 -25.28 -0.99 -1.97
N LEU A 315 -24.22 -0.81 -2.75
CA LEU A 315 -24.20 -1.12 -4.17
C LEU A 315 -24.09 -2.64 -4.44
N LEU A 316 -23.61 -3.45 -3.49
CA LEU A 316 -23.33 -4.88 -3.70
C LEU A 316 -24.52 -5.70 -4.26
N PRO A 317 -25.75 -5.62 -3.72
CA PRO A 317 -26.88 -6.39 -4.25
C PRO A 317 -27.22 -6.07 -5.70
N TYR A 318 -27.07 -4.80 -6.09
CA TYR A 318 -27.34 -4.35 -7.45
C TYR A 318 -26.23 -4.78 -8.41
N ILE A 319 -24.97 -4.78 -7.98
CA ILE A 319 -23.86 -5.30 -8.81
C ILE A 319 -24.00 -6.81 -9.00
N LYS A 320 -24.46 -7.53 -7.97
CA LYS A 320 -24.71 -8.97 -8.07
C LYS A 320 -25.77 -9.28 -9.12
N THR A 321 -26.85 -8.49 -9.24
CA THR A 321 -27.89 -8.74 -10.26
C THR A 321 -27.35 -8.61 -11.68
N LEU A 322 -26.32 -7.78 -11.87
CA LEU A 322 -25.64 -7.60 -13.16
C LEU A 322 -24.66 -8.74 -13.48
N ILE A 323 -24.14 -9.45 -12.47
CA ILE A 323 -23.17 -10.55 -12.63
C ILE A 323 -23.88 -11.91 -12.69
N VAL A 324 -24.89 -12.13 -11.84
CA VAL A 324 -25.63 -13.39 -11.72
C VAL A 324 -27.15 -13.10 -11.78
N PRO A 325 -27.73 -12.92 -12.98
CA PRO A 325 -29.12 -12.44 -13.13
C PRO A 325 -30.19 -13.38 -12.58
N ALA A 326 -29.95 -14.69 -12.57
CA ALA A 326 -30.99 -15.70 -12.40
C ALA A 326 -31.51 -15.90 -10.95
N SER A 327 -30.95 -15.21 -9.94
CA SER A 327 -31.20 -15.60 -8.53
C SER A 327 -31.28 -14.46 -7.50
N THR A 328 -31.28 -13.20 -7.91
CA THR A 328 -31.09 -12.08 -6.95
C THR A 328 -32.38 -11.36 -6.61
N ARG A 329 -32.67 -11.24 -5.31
CA ARG A 329 -33.68 -10.32 -4.76
C ARG A 329 -32.95 -9.15 -4.10
N PRO A 330 -32.56 -8.10 -4.83
CA PRO A 330 -31.60 -7.08 -4.35
C PRO A 330 -32.07 -6.39 -3.07
N ILE A 331 -33.37 -6.16 -2.91
CA ILE A 331 -33.96 -5.55 -1.71
C ILE A 331 -33.79 -6.47 -0.49
N ARG A 332 -34.09 -7.76 -0.63
CA ARG A 332 -33.92 -8.75 0.46
C ARG A 332 -32.46 -8.84 0.86
N ASP A 333 -31.57 -8.93 -0.12
CA ASP A 333 -30.13 -9.03 0.11
C ASP A 333 -29.61 -7.74 0.79
N LEU A 334 -30.09 -6.56 0.39
CA LEU A 334 -29.80 -5.29 1.04
C LEU A 334 -30.27 -5.28 2.51
N SER A 335 -31.49 -5.72 2.81
CA SER A 335 -31.98 -5.79 4.19
C SER A 335 -31.11 -6.74 5.05
N LEU A 336 -30.74 -7.91 4.51
CA LEU A 336 -29.85 -8.85 5.21
C LEU A 336 -28.46 -8.26 5.46
N LEU A 337 -27.88 -7.57 4.46
CA LEU A 337 -26.63 -6.83 4.59
C LEU A 337 -26.70 -5.78 5.70
N LEU A 338 -27.76 -4.96 5.72
CA LEU A 338 -27.92 -3.89 6.71
C LEU A 338 -28.09 -4.44 8.13
N VAL A 339 -28.97 -5.42 8.32
CA VAL A 339 -29.20 -6.03 9.64
C VAL A 339 -27.92 -6.67 10.17
N SER A 340 -27.22 -7.42 9.31
CA SER A 340 -25.95 -8.06 9.70
C SER A 340 -24.80 -7.09 9.90
N CYS A 341 -24.80 -5.93 9.24
CA CYS A 341 -23.84 -4.85 9.48
C CYS A 341 -24.10 -4.13 10.80
N ILE A 342 -25.37 -3.83 11.10
CA ILE A 342 -25.77 -3.13 12.33
C ILE A 342 -25.58 -4.03 13.54
N ALA A 343 -25.86 -5.33 13.45
CA ALA A 343 -25.80 -6.25 14.60
C ALA A 343 -24.47 -6.23 15.37
N PRO A 344 -23.27 -6.40 14.76
CA PRO A 344 -22.00 -6.33 15.48
C PRO A 344 -21.71 -4.92 16.00
N ALA A 345 -22.03 -3.88 15.23
CA ALA A 345 -21.83 -2.48 15.64
C ALA A 345 -22.70 -2.11 16.85
N PHE A 346 -23.96 -2.52 16.85
CA PHE A 346 -24.88 -2.34 17.96
C PHE A 346 -24.45 -3.15 19.18
N ALA A 347 -24.15 -4.44 19.01
CA ALA A 347 -23.71 -5.30 20.12
C ALA A 347 -22.45 -4.75 20.79
N PHE A 348 -21.47 -4.32 19.99
CA PHE A 348 -20.24 -3.76 20.51
C PHE A 348 -20.43 -2.35 21.09
N GLY A 349 -21.27 -1.52 20.48
CA GLY A 349 -21.65 -0.20 21.03
C GLY A 349 -22.34 -0.30 22.39
N VAL A 350 -23.26 -1.25 22.56
CA VAL A 350 -23.89 -1.56 23.86
C VAL A 350 -22.85 -2.03 24.87
N PHE A 351 -21.90 -2.88 24.46
CA PHE A 351 -20.81 -3.31 25.33
C PHE A 351 -19.96 -2.13 25.82
N VAL A 352 -19.56 -1.23 24.92
CA VAL A 352 -18.80 -0.01 25.27
C VAL A 352 -19.60 0.91 26.18
N LEU A 353 -20.90 1.11 25.89
CA LEU A 353 -21.80 1.91 26.71
C LEU A 353 -21.90 1.37 28.15
N GLN A 354 -22.12 0.07 28.31
CA GLN A 354 -22.27 -0.56 29.62
C GLN A 354 -20.94 -0.59 30.39
N TYR A 355 -19.85 -1.00 29.73
CA TYR A 355 -18.56 -1.18 30.39
C TYR A 355 -17.82 0.15 30.61
N GLY A 356 -17.78 1.02 29.58
CA GLY A 356 -17.03 2.27 29.60
C GLY A 356 -17.75 3.44 30.26
N TYR A 357 -19.07 3.48 30.13
CA TYR A 357 -19.90 4.63 30.53
C TYR A 357 -20.99 4.27 31.54
N GLY A 358 -21.01 3.03 32.06
CA GLY A 358 -21.96 2.60 33.09
C GLY A 358 -23.44 2.67 32.64
N GLY A 359 -23.69 2.56 31.34
CA GLY A 359 -25.04 2.70 30.77
C GLY A 359 -25.48 4.14 30.50
N ASN A 360 -24.65 5.15 30.78
CA ASN A 360 -24.97 6.55 30.54
C ASN A 360 -24.73 6.92 29.06
N ILE A 361 -25.82 6.99 28.29
CA ILE A 361 -25.79 7.33 26.85
C ILE A 361 -25.32 8.76 26.64
N ASP A 362 -25.76 9.70 27.48
CA ASP A 362 -25.41 11.11 27.35
C ASP A 362 -23.91 11.32 27.54
N ALA A 363 -23.31 10.68 28.55
CA ALA A 363 -21.86 10.74 28.78
C ALA A 363 -21.05 10.16 27.61
N MET A 364 -21.52 9.05 27.01
CA MET A 364 -20.86 8.47 25.84
C MET A 364 -20.97 9.39 24.61
N TRP A 365 -22.14 10.00 24.43
CA TRP A 365 -22.42 10.91 23.32
C TRP A 365 -21.64 12.23 23.43
N GLU A 366 -21.62 12.84 24.62
CA GLU A 366 -20.82 14.03 24.93
C GLU A 366 -19.33 13.75 24.71
N HIS A 367 -18.84 12.59 25.17
CA HIS A 367 -17.45 12.18 24.92
C HIS A 367 -17.16 11.97 23.43
N PHE A 368 -18.07 11.33 22.69
CA PHE A 368 -17.92 11.12 21.26
C PHE A 368 -17.80 12.44 20.49
N TRP A 369 -18.58 13.45 20.86
CA TRP A 369 -18.54 14.77 20.21
C TRP A 369 -17.56 15.76 20.86
N SER A 370 -16.76 15.30 21.83
CA SER A 370 -15.75 16.13 22.46
C SER A 370 -14.52 16.36 21.57
N ASP A 371 -13.68 17.29 22.00
CA ASP A 371 -12.39 17.59 21.39
C ASP A 371 -11.36 16.44 21.51
N GLU A 372 -11.66 15.41 22.30
CA GLU A 372 -10.82 14.23 22.44
C GLU A 372 -11.08 13.17 21.35
N VAL A 373 -12.23 13.21 20.66
CA VAL A 373 -12.65 12.15 19.74
C VAL A 373 -12.95 12.67 18.34
N MET A 374 -13.95 13.55 18.17
CA MET A 374 -14.40 14.00 16.85
C MET A 374 -13.89 15.39 16.48
N ASN A 375 -13.67 16.27 17.46
CA ASN A 375 -13.17 17.63 17.23
C ASN A 375 -11.69 17.73 17.59
N VAL A 376 -10.88 16.86 16.98
CA VAL A 376 -9.44 16.75 17.22
C VAL A 376 -8.63 17.74 16.35
N GLY A 377 -7.36 17.94 16.68
CA GLY A 377 -6.46 18.87 15.99
C GLY A 377 -6.43 20.28 16.61
N THR A 378 -5.54 21.15 16.10
CA THR A 378 -5.25 22.47 16.70
C THR A 378 -6.43 23.45 16.68
N ASP A 379 -7.40 23.24 15.80
CA ASP A 379 -8.60 24.06 15.64
C ASP A 379 -9.89 23.25 15.77
N ALA A 380 -9.79 22.04 16.32
CA ALA A 380 -10.92 21.16 16.60
C ALA A 380 -11.80 20.87 15.36
N ALA A 381 -11.19 20.88 14.17
CA ALA A 381 -11.89 20.74 12.89
C ALA A 381 -11.53 19.42 12.20
N MET A 382 -12.51 18.54 12.08
CA MET A 382 -12.41 17.24 11.42
C MET A 382 -12.16 17.32 9.90
N PHE A 383 -12.62 18.40 9.26
CA PHE A 383 -12.52 18.60 7.81
C PHE A 383 -11.71 19.86 7.48
N HIS A 384 -11.07 19.84 6.31
CA HIS A 384 -10.39 21.03 5.81
C HIS A 384 -11.36 22.17 5.53
N ALA A 385 -10.96 23.40 5.88
CA ALA A 385 -11.70 24.60 5.51
C ALA A 385 -11.69 24.80 3.98
N PRO A 386 -12.78 25.32 3.37
CA PRO A 386 -12.91 25.48 1.92
C PRO A 386 -11.74 26.21 1.24
N GLU A 387 -11.12 27.18 1.92
CA GLU A 387 -10.00 27.98 1.41
C GLU A 387 -8.74 27.14 1.19
N THR A 388 -8.59 26.03 1.94
CA THR A 388 -7.45 25.12 1.82
C THR A 388 -7.37 24.52 0.42
N PHE A 389 -8.51 24.17 -0.18
CA PHE A 389 -8.61 23.60 -1.52
C PHE A 389 -8.23 24.58 -2.64
N LEU A 390 -8.07 25.87 -2.32
CA LEU A 390 -7.61 26.88 -3.28
C LEU A 390 -6.09 27.07 -3.25
N THR A 391 -5.37 26.36 -2.38
CA THR A 391 -3.92 26.49 -2.24
C THR A 391 -3.16 25.43 -3.05
N PRO A 392 -2.15 25.79 -3.85
CA PRO A 392 -1.30 24.82 -4.54
C PRO A 392 -0.54 23.89 -3.58
N HIS A 393 -0.20 24.39 -2.39
CA HIS A 393 0.53 23.63 -1.37
C HIS A 393 -0.24 22.39 -0.93
N TYR A 394 -1.56 22.50 -0.74
CA TYR A 394 -2.43 21.38 -0.38
C TYR A 394 -2.32 20.23 -1.39
N TYR A 395 -2.49 20.51 -2.69
CA TYR A 395 -2.38 19.48 -3.73
C TYR A 395 -0.97 18.90 -3.87
N MET A 396 0.08 19.68 -3.57
CA MET A 396 1.44 19.14 -3.52
C MET A 396 1.61 18.17 -2.35
N ASN A 397 1.04 18.46 -1.17
CA ASN A 397 1.08 17.53 -0.04
C ASN A 397 0.32 16.23 -0.35
N MET A 398 -0.88 16.33 -0.93
CA MET A 398 -1.64 15.17 -1.40
C MET A 398 -0.86 14.34 -2.43
N LEU A 399 -0.22 15.02 -3.40
CA LEU A 399 0.61 14.34 -4.40
C LEU A 399 1.75 13.56 -3.74
N ASN A 400 2.45 14.16 -2.79
CA ASN A 400 3.49 13.47 -2.04
C ASN A 400 2.92 12.28 -1.28
N GLU A 401 1.79 12.45 -0.61
CA GLU A 401 1.19 11.41 0.21
C GLU A 401 0.74 10.20 -0.61
N TYR A 402 0.00 10.42 -1.71
CA TYR A 402 -0.39 9.35 -2.60
C TYR A 402 0.82 8.68 -3.24
N PHE A 403 1.84 9.45 -3.62
CA PHE A 403 3.07 8.88 -4.16
C PHE A 403 3.82 8.07 -3.11
N TYR A 404 3.84 8.55 -1.86
CA TYR A 404 4.45 7.86 -0.73
C TYR A 404 3.76 6.52 -0.50
N MET A 405 2.43 6.49 -0.45
CA MET A 405 1.63 5.28 -0.18
C MET A 405 1.64 4.27 -1.34
N MET A 406 1.46 4.74 -2.56
CA MET A 406 1.24 3.89 -3.73
C MET A 406 2.02 4.39 -4.94
N PRO A 407 3.37 4.33 -4.91
CA PRO A 407 4.21 4.78 -6.02
C PRO A 407 3.92 3.98 -7.29
N ALA A 408 3.47 2.73 -7.15
CA ALA A 408 2.96 1.90 -8.24
C ALA A 408 1.75 2.51 -8.97
N ALA A 409 0.85 3.22 -8.28
CA ALA A 409 -0.40 3.70 -8.87
C ALA A 409 -0.15 4.74 -9.98
N PHE A 410 0.87 5.58 -9.83
CA PHE A 410 1.19 6.67 -10.76
C PHE A 410 1.50 6.21 -12.20
N PRO A 411 2.49 5.32 -12.45
CA PRO A 411 2.76 4.86 -13.80
C PRO A 411 1.58 4.07 -14.39
N LEU A 412 0.79 3.37 -13.56
CA LEU A 412 -0.41 2.67 -14.04
C LEU A 412 -1.50 3.65 -14.47
N LEU A 413 -1.75 4.71 -13.70
CA LEU A 413 -2.66 5.79 -14.08
C LEU A 413 -2.20 6.46 -15.39
N LEU A 414 -0.92 6.75 -15.54
CA LEU A 414 -0.37 7.33 -16.76
C LEU A 414 -0.50 6.41 -17.98
N VAL A 415 -0.42 5.09 -17.80
CA VAL A 415 -0.72 4.10 -18.85
C VAL A 415 -2.21 4.05 -19.15
N LEU A 416 -3.06 4.13 -18.13
CA LEU A 416 -4.50 4.01 -18.26
C LEU A 416 -5.14 5.22 -18.93
N VAL A 417 -4.70 6.45 -18.65
CA VAL A 417 -5.27 7.68 -19.25
C VAL A 417 -5.38 7.61 -20.80
N PRO A 418 -4.30 7.32 -21.55
CA PRO A 418 -4.38 7.19 -23.01
C PRO A 418 -5.08 5.90 -23.47
N ALA A 419 -5.11 4.86 -22.63
CA ALA A 419 -5.73 3.57 -22.95
C ALA A 419 -7.23 3.51 -22.62
N PHE A 420 -7.72 4.40 -21.75
CA PHE A 420 -9.08 4.37 -21.20
C PHE A 420 -10.14 4.45 -22.30
N ARG A 421 -9.94 5.34 -23.29
CA ARG A 421 -10.82 5.49 -24.46
C ARG A 421 -10.97 4.21 -25.29
N ARG A 422 -10.03 3.27 -25.16
CA ARG A 422 -10.01 1.99 -25.90
C ARG A 422 -10.60 0.83 -25.10
N THR A 423 -10.93 1.04 -23.83
CA THR A 423 -11.59 0.04 -22.99
C THR A 423 -13.08 0.03 -23.31
N HIS A 424 -13.55 -1.05 -23.93
CA HIS A 424 -14.87 -1.01 -24.58
C HIS A 424 -16.05 -1.36 -23.67
N ARG A 425 -15.81 -1.88 -22.45
CA ARG A 425 -16.89 -2.21 -21.49
C ARG A 425 -16.37 -2.11 -20.06
N ALA A 426 -16.95 -1.21 -19.28
CA ALA A 426 -16.84 -1.28 -17.83
C ALA A 426 -17.57 -2.54 -17.34
N LEU A 427 -16.86 -3.42 -16.65
CA LEU A 427 -17.47 -4.58 -16.01
C LEU A 427 -18.19 -4.12 -14.74
N PRO A 428 -19.30 -4.75 -14.32
CA PRO A 428 -20.02 -4.34 -13.11
C PRO A 428 -19.12 -4.24 -11.87
N HIS A 429 -18.16 -5.15 -11.72
CA HIS A 429 -17.21 -5.09 -10.61
C HIS A 429 -16.23 -3.89 -10.70
N HIS A 430 -15.96 -3.33 -11.88
CA HIS A 430 -15.19 -2.08 -12.00
C HIS A 430 -15.94 -0.92 -11.34
N CYS A 431 -17.26 -0.84 -11.52
CA CYS A 431 -18.08 0.20 -10.90
C CYS A 431 -18.05 0.07 -9.38
N TRP A 432 -18.14 -1.16 -8.85
CA TRP A 432 -18.04 -1.39 -7.42
C TRP A 432 -16.68 -0.99 -6.85
N LEU A 433 -15.58 -1.41 -7.49
CA LEU A 433 -14.22 -1.02 -7.09
C LEU A 433 -13.97 0.49 -7.23
N LEU A 434 -14.56 1.13 -8.24
CA LEU A 434 -14.48 2.58 -8.43
C LEU A 434 -15.20 3.33 -7.31
N VAL A 435 -16.39 2.87 -6.89
CA VAL A 435 -17.11 3.45 -5.75
C VAL A 435 -16.33 3.22 -4.45
N LEU A 436 -15.78 2.02 -4.26
CA LEU A 436 -14.96 1.69 -3.10
C LEU A 436 -13.71 2.60 -2.98
N ALA A 437 -12.93 2.73 -4.05
CA ALA A 437 -11.75 3.60 -4.07
C ALA A 437 -12.13 5.08 -4.07
N GLY A 438 -13.16 5.47 -4.81
CA GLY A 438 -13.57 6.85 -5.00
C GLY A 438 -14.08 7.53 -3.73
N PHE A 439 -14.92 6.86 -2.94
CA PHE A 439 -15.39 7.48 -1.69
C PHE A 439 -14.30 7.55 -0.61
N TYR A 440 -13.38 6.60 -0.55
CA TYR A 440 -12.23 6.73 0.34
C TYR A 440 -11.22 7.77 -0.18
N LEU A 441 -11.11 7.97 -1.50
CA LEU A 441 -10.35 9.09 -2.05
C LEU A 441 -10.97 10.42 -1.62
N VAL A 442 -12.30 10.55 -1.66
CA VAL A 442 -12.99 11.74 -1.12
C VAL A 442 -12.65 11.93 0.36
N TYR A 443 -12.68 10.87 1.17
CA TYR A 443 -12.22 10.93 2.56
C TYR A 443 -10.81 11.52 2.67
N THR A 444 -9.83 11.00 1.91
CA THR A 444 -8.45 11.52 1.95
C THR A 444 -8.31 12.98 1.47
N ILE A 445 -9.30 13.49 0.72
CA ILE A 445 -9.34 14.91 0.31
C ILE A 445 -9.97 15.77 1.41
N VAL A 446 -11.13 15.38 1.92
CA VAL A 446 -11.90 16.26 2.81
C VAL A 446 -11.41 16.21 4.25
N TRP A 447 -10.87 15.07 4.68
CA TRP A 447 -10.46 14.83 6.06
C TRP A 447 -9.16 15.55 6.37
N ARG A 448 -9.13 16.21 7.53
CA ARG A 448 -7.94 16.85 8.04
C ARG A 448 -7.20 15.89 8.98
N PRO A 449 -5.94 15.53 8.70
CA PRO A 449 -5.17 14.72 9.63
C PRO A 449 -4.86 15.52 10.91
N ASP A 450 -4.73 14.82 12.04
CA ASP A 450 -4.47 15.42 13.35
C ASP A 450 -3.06 16.05 13.39
N ARG A 451 -2.16 15.57 12.54
CA ARG A 451 -0.79 16.07 12.36
C ARG A 451 -0.46 16.32 10.90
N SER A 452 0.51 17.22 10.70
CA SER A 452 1.02 17.49 9.37
C SER A 452 1.75 16.28 8.79
N PHE A 453 1.73 16.18 7.47
CA PHE A 453 2.52 15.20 6.76
C PHE A 453 4.01 15.40 7.02
N PRO A 454 4.80 14.31 7.11
CA PRO A 454 4.45 12.92 6.80
C PRO A 454 4.04 12.08 8.01
N ALA A 455 3.60 12.66 9.14
CA ALA A 455 3.32 11.87 10.34
C ALA A 455 2.09 10.96 10.18
N ASP A 456 0.96 11.50 9.71
CA ASP A 456 -0.34 10.81 9.64
C ASP A 456 -0.65 10.28 8.23
N TRP A 457 0.32 9.66 7.55
CA TRP A 457 0.09 9.11 6.21
C TRP A 457 -0.78 7.84 6.25
N ASP A 458 -0.79 7.15 7.37
CA ASP A 458 -1.36 5.83 7.55
C ASP A 458 -2.89 5.83 7.75
N ILE A 459 -3.47 6.93 8.21
CA ILE A 459 -4.93 7.15 8.20
C ILE A 459 -5.53 7.04 6.80
N PHE A 460 -4.76 7.45 5.80
CA PHE A 460 -5.15 7.44 4.40
C PHE A 460 -4.77 6.15 3.67
N SER A 461 -4.02 5.26 4.34
CA SER A 461 -3.59 3.99 3.79
C SER A 461 -4.72 3.07 3.32
N GLY A 462 -5.92 3.22 3.91
CA GLY A 462 -7.12 2.48 3.52
C GLY A 462 -7.45 2.64 2.02
N LEU A 463 -6.96 3.70 1.37
CA LEU A 463 -7.08 3.92 -0.06
C LEU A 463 -6.23 2.96 -0.92
N THR A 464 -5.14 2.42 -0.36
CA THR A 464 -4.11 1.67 -1.10
C THR A 464 -4.68 0.38 -1.70
N ILE A 465 -5.36 -0.44 -0.89
CA ILE A 465 -5.93 -1.72 -1.37
C ILE A 465 -6.97 -1.48 -2.49
N PRO A 466 -8.02 -0.65 -2.30
CA PRO A 466 -9.01 -0.39 -3.34
C PRO A 466 -8.40 0.16 -4.62
N SER A 467 -7.44 1.09 -4.51
CA SER A 467 -6.83 1.76 -5.66
C SER A 467 -5.95 0.81 -6.48
N ILE A 468 -5.07 0.05 -5.82
CA ILE A 468 -4.21 -0.92 -6.53
C ILE A 468 -5.05 -2.04 -7.16
N LEU A 469 -6.08 -2.52 -6.46
CA LEU A 469 -7.00 -3.50 -7.01
C LEU A 469 -7.74 -2.95 -8.23
N LEU A 470 -8.30 -1.74 -8.15
CA LEU A 470 -8.96 -1.06 -9.26
C LEU A 470 -8.02 -0.92 -10.48
N LEU A 471 -6.83 -0.36 -10.29
CA LEU A 471 -5.87 -0.12 -11.36
C LEU A 471 -5.36 -1.42 -11.99
N GLY A 472 -5.06 -2.43 -11.16
CA GLY A 472 -4.65 -3.75 -11.61
C GLY A 472 -5.70 -4.42 -12.48
N VAL A 473 -6.96 -4.40 -12.04
CA VAL A 473 -8.11 -4.93 -12.79
C VAL A 473 -8.27 -4.19 -14.11
N TYR A 474 -8.28 -2.86 -14.10
CA TYR A 474 -8.40 -2.07 -15.34
C TYR A 474 -7.27 -2.36 -16.33
N ILE A 475 -6.02 -2.46 -15.87
CA ILE A 475 -4.88 -2.78 -16.73
C ILE A 475 -5.00 -4.19 -17.33
N SER A 476 -5.43 -5.18 -16.54
CA SER A 476 -5.59 -6.55 -17.01
C SER A 476 -6.66 -6.72 -18.09
N HIS A 477 -7.58 -5.76 -18.22
CA HIS A 477 -8.65 -5.75 -19.23
C HIS A 477 -8.34 -4.83 -20.43
N LEU A 478 -7.15 -4.24 -20.50
CA LEU A 478 -6.73 -3.49 -21.69
C LEU A 478 -6.58 -4.42 -22.89
N ARG A 479 -6.97 -3.93 -24.07
CA ARG A 479 -6.75 -4.62 -25.35
C ARG A 479 -5.30 -4.46 -25.82
N LEU A 480 -4.38 -5.01 -25.04
CA LEU A 480 -2.95 -5.04 -25.34
C LEU A 480 -2.46 -6.49 -25.42
N PRO A 481 -1.36 -6.75 -26.14
CA PRO A 481 -0.69 -8.03 -26.06
C PRO A 481 -0.37 -8.38 -24.60
N GLU A 482 -0.61 -9.64 -24.21
CA GLU A 482 -0.50 -10.07 -22.82
C GLU A 482 0.91 -9.85 -22.26
N ASN A 483 1.94 -10.09 -23.08
CA ASN A 483 3.33 -9.82 -22.75
C ASN A 483 3.59 -8.33 -22.45
N ALA A 484 2.89 -7.41 -23.14
CA ALA A 484 2.99 -5.98 -22.86
C ALA A 484 2.38 -5.61 -21.50
N ILE A 485 1.23 -6.19 -21.16
CA ILE A 485 0.59 -6.00 -19.84
C ILE A 485 1.51 -6.50 -18.73
N ARG A 486 2.02 -7.73 -18.86
CA ARG A 486 2.98 -8.30 -17.88
C ARG A 486 4.21 -7.41 -17.73
N PHE A 487 4.74 -6.89 -18.83
CA PHE A 487 5.93 -6.04 -18.80
C PHE A 487 5.68 -4.66 -18.18
N ILE A 488 4.51 -4.05 -18.42
CA ILE A 488 4.07 -2.82 -17.74
C ILE A 488 3.98 -3.05 -16.23
N LEU A 489 3.25 -4.08 -15.81
CA LEU A 489 3.06 -4.41 -14.40
C LEU A 489 4.41 -4.71 -13.71
N TYR A 490 5.28 -5.48 -14.37
CA TYR A 490 6.63 -5.77 -13.86
C TYR A 490 7.44 -4.50 -13.59
N GLN A 491 7.52 -3.58 -14.56
CA GLN A 491 8.28 -2.34 -14.39
C GLN A 491 7.76 -1.51 -13.21
N THR A 492 6.44 -1.45 -13.07
CA THR A 492 5.80 -0.78 -11.95
C THR A 492 6.12 -1.44 -10.61
N VAL A 493 6.06 -2.78 -10.52
CA VAL A 493 6.43 -3.53 -9.31
C VAL A 493 7.89 -3.29 -8.93
N VAL A 494 8.81 -3.33 -9.91
CA VAL A 494 10.24 -3.08 -9.68
C VAL A 494 10.46 -1.69 -9.09
N PHE A 495 9.88 -0.67 -9.73
CA PHE A 495 9.99 0.71 -9.27
C PHE A 495 9.44 0.87 -7.84
N SER A 496 8.20 0.44 -7.63
CA SER A 496 7.51 0.56 -6.34
C SER A 496 8.23 -0.23 -5.24
N GLY A 497 8.71 -1.44 -5.56
CA GLY A 497 9.38 -2.32 -4.59
C GLY A 497 10.75 -1.80 -4.16
N LEU A 498 11.52 -1.23 -5.10
CA LEU A 498 12.78 -0.58 -4.76
C LEU A 498 12.57 0.69 -3.94
N PHE A 499 11.50 1.45 -4.22
CA PHE A 499 11.15 2.62 -3.42
C PHE A 499 10.69 2.24 -2.00
N LEU A 500 9.84 1.21 -1.89
CA LEU A 500 9.43 0.63 -0.61
C LEU A 500 10.64 0.16 0.21
N LEU A 501 11.61 -0.51 -0.42
CA LEU A 501 12.81 -0.96 0.28
C LEU A 501 13.55 0.22 0.93
N LEU A 502 13.72 1.34 0.21
CA LEU A 502 14.31 2.54 0.79
C LEU A 502 13.50 3.08 1.97
N GLN A 503 12.16 3.08 1.89
CA GLN A 503 11.35 3.55 3.01
C GLN A 503 11.46 2.62 4.22
N LEU A 504 11.42 1.30 4.03
CA LEU A 504 11.59 0.32 5.13
C LEU A 504 12.96 0.49 5.79
N LEU A 505 14.03 0.62 5.01
CA LEU A 505 15.38 0.87 5.55
C LEU A 505 15.45 2.21 6.29
N ARG A 506 14.73 3.24 5.82
CA ARG A 506 14.70 4.55 6.47
C ARG A 506 14.06 4.41 7.86
N ASN A 507 12.92 3.74 7.92
CA ASN A 507 12.17 3.53 9.17
C ASN A 507 12.90 2.59 10.14
N HIS A 508 13.78 1.72 9.62
CA HIS A 508 14.60 0.84 10.43
C HIS A 508 15.83 1.54 11.03
N PHE A 509 16.63 2.24 10.21
CA PHE A 509 17.92 2.79 10.65
C PHE A 509 17.82 4.13 11.36
N LYS A 510 16.83 4.95 11.03
CA LYS A 510 16.67 6.27 11.65
C LYS A 510 15.56 6.21 12.66
N ILE A 511 15.94 6.00 13.92
CA ILE A 511 15.14 6.39 15.09
C ILE A 511 15.02 7.91 15.01
N SER A 512 13.86 8.37 14.58
CA SER A 512 13.58 9.69 14.05
C SER A 512 13.93 10.81 15.03
N ASP A 513 14.79 11.74 14.62
CA ASP A 513 14.30 13.10 14.43
C ASP A 513 13.38 13.01 13.21
N TRP A 514 12.06 12.91 13.44
CA TRP A 514 11.11 13.18 12.35
C TRP A 514 11.45 14.60 11.89
N PRO A 515 11.25 14.98 10.62
CA PRO A 515 11.35 16.37 10.27
C PRO A 515 10.25 17.11 11.04
N LEU A 516 10.56 17.52 12.27
CA LEU A 516 10.07 18.73 12.88
C LEU A 516 10.55 19.81 11.93
N PHE A 517 9.77 20.02 10.87
CA PHE A 517 9.84 21.28 10.15
C PHE A 517 9.45 22.32 11.20
N ILE A 518 10.47 22.87 11.86
CA ILE A 518 10.37 24.10 12.65
C ILE A 518 9.98 25.23 11.69
#